data_AF-T0Z196-F1
#
_entry.id   AF-T0Z196-F1
#
_cell.length_a   1.000
_cell.length_b   1.000
_cell.length_c   1.000
_cell.angle_alpha   90.00
_cell.angle_beta   90.00
_cell.angle_gamma   90.00
#
_symmetry.space_group_name_H-M   'P 1'
#
loop_
_entity.id
_entity.type
_entity.pdbx_description
1 polymer ?
#
loop_
_entity_poly.entity_id
_entity_poly.type
_entity_poly.pdbx_seq_one_letter_code
_entity_poly.pdbx_strand_id
1 'polypeptide(L)'
;MHYVTNFEVEGPVIEDNKVAGIFGKDKDKNHTIYKSKVVIDALGISTVLRRRLPDNKFVEKNVDIDDIESTGRYIIEFELDHEDERYYDPKNALIHLNQEMAPGGYGWVFPKSGNKMNIGLGVQKRSLDIRNKALNRNDTL
;
A
#
# COMPACT_ATOMS: atom_id res chain seq x y z
N MET A 1 2.86 -28.18 -3.31
CA MET A 1 3.11 -26.73 -3.17
C MET A 1 4.12 -26.57 -2.05
N HIS A 2 5.28 -25.97 -2.34
CA HIS A 2 6.28 -25.68 -1.31
C HIS A 2 6.08 -24.23 -0.85
N TYR A 3 5.85 -24.03 0.45
CA TYR A 3 5.59 -22.72 1.04
C TYR A 3 6.53 -22.51 2.20
N VAL A 4 7.25 -21.39 2.19
CA VAL A 4 8.22 -21.02 3.22
C VAL A 4 7.69 -19.77 3.91
N THR A 5 7.44 -19.85 5.21
CA THR A 5 7.06 -18.71 6.04
C THR A 5 8.29 -18.04 6.64
N ASN A 6 8.15 -16.78 7.03
CA ASN A 6 9.21 -16.01 7.71
C ASN A 6 10.54 -15.98 6.93
N PHE A 7 10.45 -15.88 5.61
CA PHE A 7 11.59 -15.65 4.73
C PHE A 7 11.53 -14.23 4.18
N GLU A 8 12.49 -13.41 4.54
CA GLU A 8 12.64 -12.05 4.04
C GLU A 8 13.44 -12.10 2.74
N VAL A 9 12.77 -11.83 1.62
CA VAL A 9 13.45 -11.67 0.33
C VAL A 9 14.30 -10.41 0.38
N GLU A 10 15.58 -10.53 0.05
CA GLU A 10 16.50 -9.39 0.03
C GLU A 10 16.80 -8.93 -1.39
N GLY A 11 16.80 -9.81 -2.40
CA GLY A 11 17.03 -9.38 -3.77
C GLY A 11 16.98 -10.50 -4.81
N PRO A 12 17.06 -10.13 -6.10
CA PRO A 12 17.12 -11.08 -7.18
C PRO A 12 18.53 -11.68 -7.29
N VAL A 13 18.62 -12.94 -7.72
CA VAL A 13 19.88 -13.50 -8.20
C VAL A 13 19.95 -13.27 -9.70
N ILE A 14 21.01 -12.63 -10.18
CA ILE A 14 21.23 -12.33 -11.59
C ILE A 14 22.37 -13.20 -12.12
N GLU A 15 22.10 -13.94 -13.18
CA GLU A 15 23.10 -14.75 -13.91
C GLU A 15 22.86 -14.56 -15.40
N ASP A 16 23.90 -14.40 -16.21
CA ASP A 16 23.78 -14.25 -17.67
C ASP A 16 22.71 -13.24 -18.13
N ASN A 17 22.63 -12.07 -17.46
CA ASN A 17 21.63 -11.03 -17.72
C ASN A 17 20.15 -11.46 -17.56
N LYS A 18 19.88 -12.53 -16.81
CA LYS A 18 18.52 -12.97 -16.44
C LYS A 18 18.37 -13.08 -14.93
N VAL A 19 17.15 -12.92 -14.44
CA VAL A 19 16.80 -13.29 -13.07
C VAL A 19 16.77 -14.81 -12.97
N ALA A 20 17.66 -15.37 -12.16
CA ALA A 20 17.86 -16.81 -11.96
C ALA A 20 17.36 -17.31 -10.59
N GLY A 21 16.68 -16.45 -9.83
CA GLY A 21 16.16 -16.77 -8.51
C GLY A 21 16.12 -15.57 -7.59
N ILE A 22 16.04 -15.85 -6.29
CA ILE A 22 16.07 -14.86 -5.22
C ILE A 22 17.07 -15.28 -4.14
N PHE A 23 17.54 -14.31 -3.38
CA PHE A 23 18.24 -14.55 -2.12
C PHE A 23 17.56 -13.77 -0.99
N GLY A 24 17.73 -14.27 0.21
CA GLY A 24 17.12 -13.69 1.40
C GLY A 24 17.50 -14.46 2.65
N LYS A 25 16.84 -14.12 3.76
CA LYS A 25 17.14 -14.69 5.07
C LYS A 25 15.88 -15.23 5.76
N ASP A 26 16.04 -16.31 6.51
CA ASP A 26 14.98 -16.83 7.39
C ASP A 26 14.90 -16.04 8.72
N LYS A 27 13.95 -16.42 9.59
CA LYS A 27 13.78 -15.84 10.93
C LYS A 27 15.03 -15.95 11.83
N ASP A 28 15.90 -16.92 11.59
CA ASP A 28 17.11 -17.17 12.35
C ASP A 28 18.33 -16.47 11.68
N LYS A 29 18.08 -15.65 10.66
CA LYS A 29 19.04 -14.87 9.85
C LYS A 29 19.97 -15.73 8.99
N ASN A 30 19.60 -16.98 8.73
CA ASN A 30 20.35 -17.82 7.79
C ASN A 30 20.03 -17.40 6.36
N HIS A 31 21.06 -17.14 5.58
CA HIS A 31 20.90 -16.72 4.19
C HIS A 31 20.73 -17.94 3.28
N THR A 32 19.73 -17.90 2.42
CA THR A 32 19.44 -18.96 1.46
C THR A 32 19.21 -18.37 0.08
N ILE A 33 19.67 -19.10 -0.94
CA ILE A 33 19.39 -18.81 -2.35
C ILE A 33 18.37 -19.82 -2.86
N TYR A 34 17.28 -19.32 -3.42
CA TYR A 34 16.32 -20.13 -4.16
C TYR A 34 16.46 -19.84 -5.65
N LYS A 35 16.96 -20.84 -6.40
CA LYS A 35 17.08 -20.77 -7.86
C LYS A 35 15.75 -21.05 -8.54
N SER A 36 15.47 -20.33 -9.62
CA SER A 36 14.30 -20.58 -10.46
C SER A 36 14.53 -20.13 -11.90
N LYS A 37 13.69 -20.62 -12.81
CA LYS A 37 13.67 -20.16 -14.21
C LYS A 37 12.90 -18.85 -14.39
N VAL A 38 11.95 -18.58 -13.49
CA VAL A 38 11.07 -17.41 -13.49
C VAL A 38 10.87 -16.98 -12.03
N VAL A 39 10.88 -15.67 -11.81
CA VAL A 39 10.54 -15.04 -10.52
C VAL A 39 9.33 -14.14 -10.75
N ILE A 40 8.30 -14.29 -9.92
CA ILE A 40 7.13 -13.42 -9.91
C ILE A 40 7.26 -12.52 -8.69
N ASP A 41 7.41 -11.21 -8.91
CA ASP A 41 7.47 -10.24 -7.82
C ASP A 41 6.04 -9.87 -7.36
N ALA A 42 5.71 -10.29 -6.14
CA ALA A 42 4.45 -9.99 -5.47
C ALA A 42 4.67 -9.34 -4.09
N LEU A 43 5.79 -8.64 -3.91
CA LEU A 43 6.15 -7.98 -2.63
C LEU A 43 5.45 -6.61 -2.44
N GLY A 44 4.63 -6.17 -3.40
CA GLY A 44 3.87 -4.92 -3.33
C GLY A 44 4.74 -3.66 -3.48
N ILE A 45 4.28 -2.55 -2.89
CA ILE A 45 4.95 -1.24 -3.01
C ILE A 45 6.36 -1.25 -2.41
N SER A 46 6.61 -2.08 -1.41
CA SER A 46 7.88 -2.20 -0.70
C SER A 46 8.88 -3.15 -1.36
N THR A 47 8.61 -3.68 -2.55
CA THR A 47 9.48 -4.69 -3.17
C THR A 47 10.96 -4.26 -3.19
N VAL A 48 11.82 -5.23 -2.88
CA VAL A 48 13.27 -5.11 -3.05
C VAL A 48 13.73 -5.69 -4.37
N LEU A 49 12.92 -6.54 -5.04
CA LEU A 49 13.33 -7.22 -6.25
C LEU A 49 13.51 -6.25 -7.40
N ARG A 50 12.46 -5.52 -7.81
CA ARG A 50 12.57 -4.54 -8.90
C ARG A 50 13.61 -3.46 -8.61
N ARG A 51 13.69 -2.99 -7.36
CA ARG A 51 14.63 -1.93 -6.93
C ARG A 51 16.10 -2.34 -7.04
N ARG A 52 16.41 -3.63 -6.86
CA ARG A 52 17.77 -4.19 -6.93
C ARG A 52 18.13 -4.80 -8.27
N LEU A 53 17.26 -4.69 -9.29
CA LEU A 53 17.64 -5.06 -10.65
C LEU A 53 18.78 -4.15 -11.16
N PRO A 54 19.69 -4.67 -12.00
CA PRO A 54 20.56 -3.82 -12.81
C PRO A 54 19.74 -2.83 -13.62
N ASP A 55 20.34 -1.69 -13.94
CA ASP A 55 19.66 -0.69 -14.77
C ASP A 55 19.30 -1.29 -16.12
N ASN A 56 18.04 -1.11 -16.49
CA ASN A 56 17.47 -1.71 -17.68
C ASN A 56 16.29 -0.87 -18.17
N LYS A 57 15.92 -1.04 -19.43
CA LYS A 57 14.84 -0.29 -20.08
C LYS A 57 13.46 -0.95 -19.96
N PHE A 58 13.35 -2.05 -19.22
CA PHE A 58 12.16 -2.91 -19.22
C PHE A 58 11.34 -2.79 -17.94
N VAL A 59 12.00 -2.55 -16.80
CA VAL A 59 11.37 -2.50 -15.48
C VAL A 59 11.71 -1.16 -14.84
N GLU A 60 10.68 -0.35 -14.62
CA GLU A 60 10.80 0.85 -13.80
C GLU A 60 11.09 0.46 -12.34
N LYS A 61 12.16 1.02 -11.79
CA LYS A 61 12.69 0.64 -10.47
C LYS A 61 12.03 1.46 -9.38
N ASN A 62 11.64 2.70 -9.68
CA ASN A 62 11.13 3.66 -8.72
C ASN A 62 9.71 4.11 -9.08
N VAL A 63 8.91 4.46 -8.09
CA VAL A 63 7.59 5.07 -8.29
C VAL A 63 7.72 6.51 -7.83
N ASP A 64 7.24 7.45 -8.64
CA ASP A 64 7.22 8.86 -8.24
C ASP A 64 6.38 9.01 -6.96
N ILE A 65 6.82 9.86 -6.04
CA ILE A 65 6.07 10.11 -4.81
C ILE A 65 4.73 10.79 -5.09
N ASP A 66 4.63 11.56 -6.18
CA ASP A 66 3.38 12.18 -6.61
C ASP A 66 2.38 11.13 -7.17
N ASP A 67 2.86 9.95 -7.56
CA ASP A 67 2.03 8.79 -7.98
C ASP A 67 1.69 7.86 -6.79
N ILE A 68 2.04 8.23 -5.57
CA ILE A 68 1.76 7.48 -4.34
C ILE A 68 0.78 8.25 -3.46
N GLU A 69 -0.26 7.55 -3.02
CA GLU A 69 -1.17 8.02 -1.99
C GLU A 69 -0.82 7.38 -0.65
N SER A 70 -0.60 8.23 0.36
CA SER A 70 -0.52 7.78 1.75
C SER A 70 -1.95 7.50 2.22
N THR A 71 -2.15 6.37 2.90
CA THR A 71 -3.48 5.96 3.37
C THR A 71 -3.45 5.55 4.84
N GLY A 72 -4.50 5.94 5.57
CA GLY A 72 -4.73 5.56 6.96
C GLY A 72 -6.12 4.99 7.12
N ARG A 73 -6.28 3.97 7.97
CA ARG A 73 -7.59 3.35 8.21
C ARG A 73 -7.78 2.82 9.61
N TYR A 74 -9.03 2.79 10.03
CA TYR A 74 -9.51 2.13 11.23
C TYR A 74 -10.59 1.11 10.89
N ILE A 75 -10.60 0.03 11.66
CA ILE A 75 -11.76 -0.86 11.72
C ILE A 75 -12.44 -0.55 13.05
N ILE A 76 -13.64 0.01 13.00
CA ILE A 76 -14.37 0.45 14.18
C ILE A 76 -15.67 -0.32 14.32
N GLU A 77 -16.04 -0.58 15.57
CA GLU A 77 -17.40 -0.95 15.95
C GLU A 77 -18.06 0.31 16.51
N PHE A 78 -19.31 0.54 16.14
CA PHE A 78 -20.01 1.79 16.45
C PHE A 78 -21.45 1.54 16.85
N GLU A 79 -22.07 2.50 17.53
CA GLU A 79 -23.51 2.52 17.75
C GLU A 79 -24.10 3.56 16.82
N LEU A 80 -25.17 3.19 16.11
CA LEU A 80 -25.91 4.13 15.26
C LEU A 80 -26.77 4.99 16.18
N ASP A 81 -26.49 6.29 16.20
CA ASP A 81 -27.38 7.28 16.83
C ASP A 81 -28.71 7.37 16.04
N HIS A 82 -28.62 7.42 14.71
CA HIS A 82 -29.75 7.36 13.80
C HIS A 82 -29.33 6.75 12.45
N GLU A 83 -30.30 6.24 11.69
CA GLU A 83 -30.05 5.70 10.34
C GLU A 83 -29.95 6.85 9.33
N ASP A 84 -28.76 7.04 8.76
CA ASP A 84 -28.51 7.96 7.65
C ASP A 84 -27.48 7.37 6.69
N GLU A 85 -27.95 6.96 5.51
CA GLU A 85 -27.14 6.32 4.46
C GLU A 85 -26.02 7.23 3.93
N ARG A 86 -26.06 8.54 4.21
CA ARG A 86 -24.97 9.47 3.87
C ARG A 86 -23.74 9.29 4.75
N TYR A 87 -23.92 8.79 5.98
CA TYR A 87 -22.83 8.56 6.94
C TYR A 87 -22.51 7.07 7.08
N TYR A 88 -23.52 6.21 6.98
CA TYR A 88 -23.32 4.77 6.97
C TYR A 88 -24.41 4.06 6.17
N ASP A 89 -24.01 3.41 5.08
CA ASP A 89 -24.88 2.51 4.32
C ASP A 89 -24.38 1.06 4.53
N PRO A 90 -25.19 0.15 5.10
CA PRO A 90 -24.78 -1.24 5.31
C PRO A 90 -24.67 -2.06 4.01
N LYS A 91 -25.23 -1.57 2.89
CA LYS A 91 -25.28 -2.25 1.59
C LYS A 91 -24.23 -1.71 0.62
N ASN A 92 -23.85 -0.44 0.75
CA ASN A 92 -22.95 0.22 -0.20
C ASN A 92 -21.69 0.78 0.46
N ALA A 93 -20.60 0.77 -0.31
CA ALA A 93 -19.38 1.49 0.05
C ALA A 93 -19.60 3.00 -0.18
N LEU A 94 -19.32 3.81 0.84
CA LEU A 94 -19.37 5.26 0.72
C LEU A 94 -17.98 5.80 0.40
N ILE A 95 -17.92 6.72 -0.57
CA ILE A 95 -16.72 7.45 -0.97
C ILE A 95 -16.99 8.94 -0.80
N HIS A 96 -16.15 9.62 -0.02
CA HIS A 96 -16.22 11.05 0.24
C HIS A 96 -15.13 11.78 -0.53
N LEU A 97 -15.52 12.46 -1.61
CA LEU A 97 -14.64 13.32 -2.39
C LEU A 97 -14.61 14.72 -1.76
N ASN A 98 -13.65 14.94 -0.87
CA ASN A 98 -13.50 16.22 -0.17
C ASN A 98 -12.02 16.60 -0.11
N GLN A 99 -11.64 17.68 -0.81
CA GLN A 99 -10.24 18.12 -0.93
C GLN A 99 -9.70 18.81 0.34
N GLU A 100 -10.55 19.24 1.25
CA GLU A 100 -10.11 19.73 2.56
C GLU A 100 -9.69 18.56 3.45
N MET A 101 -10.54 17.53 3.52
CA MET A 101 -10.31 16.33 4.34
C MET A 101 -9.25 15.39 3.74
N ALA A 102 -9.36 15.09 2.44
CA ALA A 102 -8.56 14.09 1.73
C ALA A 102 -7.99 14.69 0.41
N PRO A 103 -7.09 15.69 0.49
CA PRO A 103 -6.55 16.38 -0.68
C PRO A 103 -5.82 15.43 -1.62
N GLY A 104 -6.19 15.48 -2.90
CA GLY A 104 -5.66 14.59 -3.95
C GLY A 104 -6.09 13.13 -3.84
N GLY A 105 -6.97 12.78 -2.89
CA GLY A 105 -7.51 11.44 -2.71
C GLY A 105 -8.98 11.48 -2.30
N TYR A 106 -9.37 10.59 -1.40
CA TYR A 106 -10.74 10.47 -0.92
C TYR A 106 -10.82 9.81 0.47
N GLY A 107 -11.90 10.10 1.20
CA GLY A 107 -12.29 9.32 2.37
C GLY A 107 -13.21 8.17 1.99
N TRP A 108 -13.25 7.12 2.80
CA TRP A 108 -14.18 6.01 2.60
C TRP A 108 -14.82 5.53 3.90
N VAL A 109 -16.01 4.98 3.77
CA VAL A 109 -16.71 4.19 4.79
C VAL A 109 -17.18 2.91 4.14
N PHE A 110 -16.52 1.80 4.45
CA PHE A 110 -16.87 0.49 3.91
C PHE A 110 -17.58 -0.34 4.99
N PRO A 111 -18.87 -0.67 4.80
CA PRO A 111 -19.59 -1.50 5.75
C PRO A 111 -18.94 -2.88 5.84
N LYS A 112 -18.89 -3.40 7.06
CA LYS A 112 -18.62 -4.81 7.33
C LYS A 112 -19.88 -5.44 7.92
N SER A 113 -19.75 -6.60 8.56
CA SER A 113 -20.87 -7.26 9.21
C SER A 113 -21.38 -6.45 10.40
N GLY A 114 -22.69 -6.26 10.48
CA GLY A 114 -23.35 -5.61 11.62
C GLY A 114 -22.98 -4.14 11.74
N ASN A 115 -22.61 -3.72 12.94
CA ASN A 115 -22.22 -2.36 13.30
C ASN A 115 -20.69 -2.15 13.24
N LYS A 116 -20.04 -2.81 12.28
CA LYS A 116 -18.60 -2.71 12.06
C LYS A 116 -18.33 -2.07 10.71
N MET A 117 -17.36 -1.17 10.64
CA MET A 117 -16.95 -0.55 9.39
C MET A 117 -15.42 -0.47 9.27
N ASN A 118 -14.95 -0.39 8.04
CA ASN A 118 -13.60 0.08 7.71
C ASN A 118 -13.71 1.53 7.21
N ILE A 119 -13.19 2.46 7.99
CA ILE A 119 -13.18 3.89 7.68
C ILE A 119 -11.74 4.35 7.49
N GLY A 120 -11.51 5.22 6.53
CA GLY A 120 -10.18 5.77 6.31
C GLY A 120 -10.17 6.86 5.26
N LEU A 121 -8.96 7.33 4.95
CA LEU A 121 -8.72 8.29 3.89
C LEU A 121 -7.36 8.09 3.25
N GLY A 122 -7.27 8.46 1.99
CA GLY A 122 -6.04 8.57 1.22
C GLY A 122 -5.78 10.02 0.85
N VAL A 123 -4.52 10.44 0.90
CA VAL A 123 -4.10 11.77 0.42
C VAL A 123 -2.86 11.66 -0.47
N GLN A 124 -2.78 12.55 -1.43
CA GLN A 124 -1.57 12.76 -2.19
C GLN A 124 -0.70 13.80 -1.47
N LYS A 125 0.59 13.51 -1.30
CA LYS A 125 1.51 14.36 -0.52
C LYS A 125 1.53 15.81 -1.00
N ARG A 126 1.69 16.03 -2.31
CA ARG A 126 1.71 17.37 -2.90
C ARG A 126 0.41 18.13 -2.69
N SER A 127 -0.74 17.48 -2.88
CA SER A 127 -2.04 18.10 -2.67
C SER A 127 -2.26 18.46 -1.19
N LEU A 128 -1.81 17.60 -0.27
CA LEU A 128 -1.85 17.89 1.17
C LEU A 128 -1.00 19.11 1.53
N ASP A 129 0.20 19.24 0.98
CA ASP A 129 1.08 20.38 1.26
C ASP A 129 0.50 21.70 0.73
N ILE A 130 -0.12 21.69 -0.47
CA ILE A 130 -0.84 22.85 -1.01
C ILE A 130 -2.01 23.24 -0.10
N ARG A 131 -2.83 22.26 0.31
CA ARG A 131 -3.98 22.48 1.19
C ARG A 131 -3.54 23.01 2.55
N ASN A 132 -2.51 22.44 3.14
CA ASN A 132 -1.93 22.87 4.42
C ASN A 132 -1.49 24.34 4.37
N LYS A 133 -0.80 24.74 3.28
CA LYS A 133 -0.41 26.15 3.08
C LYS A 133 -1.62 27.07 2.94
N ALA A 134 -2.64 26.66 2.18
CA ALA A 134 -3.83 27.48 1.96
C ALA A 134 -4.66 27.70 3.24
N LEU A 135 -4.73 26.69 4.11
CA LEU A 135 -5.54 26.73 5.34
C LEU A 135 -4.73 27.03 6.61
N ASN A 136 -3.42 27.29 6.49
CA ASN A 136 -2.50 27.48 7.61
C ASN A 136 -2.54 26.29 8.61
N ARG A 137 -2.46 25.06 8.08
CA ARG A 137 -2.47 23.79 8.83
C ARG A 137 -1.15 23.04 8.63
N ASN A 138 -0.87 22.08 9.51
CA ASN A 138 0.30 21.20 9.44
C ASN A 138 -0.11 19.73 9.54
N ASP A 139 -1.24 19.36 8.92
CA ASP A 139 -1.76 18.00 9.01
C ASP A 139 -0.82 17.02 8.30
N THR A 140 -0.70 15.82 8.86
CA THR A 140 -0.02 14.67 8.27
C THR A 140 -0.93 13.45 8.33
N LEU A 141 -0.57 12.39 7.61
CA LEU A 141 -1.09 11.04 7.85
C LEU A 141 -0.24 10.30 8.87
#